data_AF-A0AAQ3SIP4-F1
#
_entry.id   AF-A0AAQ3SIP4-F1
#
_cell.length_a   1.000
_cell.length_b   1.000
_cell.length_c   1.000
_cell.angle_alpha   90.00
_cell.angle_beta   90.00
_cell.angle_gamma   90.00
#
_symmetry.space_group_name_H-M   'P 1'
#
loop_
_entity.id
_entity.type
_entity.pdbx_description
1 polymer ?
#
loop_
_entity_poly.entity_id
_entity_poly.type
_entity_poly.pdbx_seq_one_letter_code
_entity_poly.pdbx_strand_id
1 'polypeptide(L)'
;MQQQGHVITWEELRTAFRAHYIPASLMEQKQREFRELKQGNRTVMQYVQTFIQLSQYSPRDVADDPSRAARLLQDFDPTLQTHLGRRY
;
A
#
# COMPACT_ATOMS: atom_id res chain seq x y z
N MET A 1 14.63 31.80 -28.75
CA MET A 1 13.96 30.52 -28.48
C MET A 1 13.69 30.43 -26.99
N GLN A 2 12.51 30.87 -26.53
CA GLN A 2 12.13 30.67 -25.12
C GLN A 2 11.71 29.21 -24.94
N GLN A 3 12.41 28.47 -24.09
CA GLN A 3 11.97 27.15 -23.67
C GLN A 3 10.71 27.35 -22.82
N GLN A 4 9.57 26.86 -23.32
CA GLN A 4 8.34 26.82 -22.54
C GLN A 4 8.61 25.92 -21.33
N GLY A 5 8.44 26.45 -20.12
CA GLY A 5 8.67 25.70 -18.89
C GLY A 5 7.68 24.54 -18.79
N HIS A 6 8.18 23.30 -18.82
CA HIS A 6 7.40 22.12 -18.48
C HIS A 6 6.93 22.25 -17.02
N VAL A 7 5.62 22.31 -16.81
CA VAL A 7 5.05 22.28 -15.46
C VAL A 7 5.12 20.84 -14.98
N ILE A 8 6.06 20.57 -14.07
CA ILE A 8 6.22 19.25 -13.47
C ILE A 8 4.95 18.93 -12.67
N THR A 9 4.27 17.85 -13.04
CA THR A 9 3.11 17.36 -12.28
C THR A 9 3.56 16.72 -10.97
N TRP A 10 2.66 16.64 -9.99
CA TRP A 10 2.95 15.97 -8.72
C TRP A 10 3.34 14.49 -8.92
N GLU A 11 2.75 13.81 -9.90
CA GLU A 11 3.09 12.41 -10.20
C GLU A 11 4.49 12.26 -10.79
N GLU A 12 4.89 13.15 -11.69
CA GLU A 12 6.24 13.16 -12.27
C GLU A 12 7.29 13.41 -11.19
N LEU A 13 7.07 14.41 -10.32
CA LEU A 13 7.98 14.69 -9.21
C LEU A 13 8.10 13.48 -8.28
N ARG A 14 6.97 12.89 -7.87
CA ARG A 14 6.95 11.72 -6.98
C ARG A 14 7.67 10.53 -7.59
N THR A 15 7.49 10.30 -8.90
CA THR A 15 8.13 9.20 -9.62
C THR A 15 9.64 9.40 -9.73
N ALA A 16 10.08 10.58 -10.16
CA ALA A 16 11.50 10.92 -10.27
C ALA A 16 12.19 10.88 -8.90
N PHE A 17 11.56 11.42 -7.85
CA PHE A 17 12.09 11.37 -6.50
C PHE A 17 12.26 9.93 -6.00
N ARG A 18 11.23 9.08 -6.19
CA ARG A 18 11.32 7.67 -5.79
C ARG A 18 12.40 6.93 -6.54
N ALA A 19 12.53 7.13 -7.85
CA ALA A 19 13.57 6.49 -8.65
C ALA A 19 14.99 6.92 -8.25
N HIS A 20 15.17 8.15 -7.80
CA HIS A 20 16.48 8.68 -7.41
C HIS A 20 16.88 8.30 -5.97
N TYR A 21 15.94 8.34 -5.03
CA TYR A 21 16.24 8.19 -3.60
C TYR A 21 15.87 6.82 -3.02
N ILE A 22 15.05 6.02 -3.70
CA ILE A 22 14.63 4.71 -3.22
C ILE A 22 15.25 3.64 -4.13
N PRO A 23 16.26 2.90 -3.64
CA PRO A 23 16.83 1.78 -4.39
C PRO A 23 15.77 0.76 -4.80
N ALA A 24 15.92 0.17 -5.98
CA ALA A 24 15.01 -0.87 -6.46
C ALA A 24 14.91 -2.05 -5.49
N SER A 25 16.01 -2.44 -4.85
CA SER A 25 16.04 -3.49 -3.82
C SER A 25 15.18 -3.14 -2.59
N LEU A 26 15.16 -1.88 -2.19
CA LEU A 26 14.31 -1.41 -1.09
C LEU A 26 12.83 -1.40 -1.50
N MET A 27 12.53 -0.98 -2.73
CA MET A 27 11.17 -1.07 -3.29
C MET A 27 10.67 -2.52 -3.29
N GLU A 28 11.47 -3.46 -3.81
CA GLU A 28 11.14 -4.90 -3.83
C GLU A 28 10.95 -5.45 -2.42
N GLN A 29 11.81 -5.06 -1.47
CA GLN A 29 11.64 -5.44 -0.08
C GLN A 29 10.32 -4.93 0.48
N LYS A 30 9.94 -3.67 0.24
CA LYS A 30 8.66 -3.11 0.72
C LYS A 30 7.45 -3.75 0.08
N GLN A 31 7.53 -4.10 -1.21
CA GLN A 31 6.48 -4.87 -1.88
C GLN A 31 6.34 -6.28 -1.29
N ARG A 32 7.45 -6.96 -0.99
CA ARG A 32 7.42 -8.26 -0.31
C ARG A 32 6.84 -8.15 1.09
N GLU A 33 7.29 -7.18 1.89
CA GLU A 33 6.73 -6.89 3.22
C GLU A 33 5.21 -6.66 3.14
N PHE A 34 4.74 -5.93 2.12
CA PHE A 34 3.31 -5.72 1.90
C PHE A 34 2.57 -7.02 1.57
N ARG A 35 3.13 -7.83 0.66
CA ARG A 35 2.52 -9.09 0.24
C ARG A 35 2.50 -10.15 1.32
N GLU A 36 3.38 -10.07 2.31
CA GLU A 36 3.44 -10.99 3.45
C GLU A 36 2.78 -10.40 4.71
N LEU A 37 2.23 -9.18 4.64
CA LEU A 37 1.63 -8.50 5.77
C LEU A 37 0.37 -9.24 6.23
N LYS A 38 0.45 -9.85 7.41
CA LYS A 38 -0.69 -10.40 8.15
C LYS A 38 -0.90 -9.62 9.43
N GLN A 39 -2.13 -9.59 9.95
CA GLN A 39 -2.39 -8.98 11.26
C GLN A 39 -1.52 -9.67 12.33
N GLY A 40 -1.56 -11.00 12.40
CA GLY A 40 -0.87 -11.77 13.43
C GLY A 40 -1.26 -11.29 14.83
N ASN A 41 -0.27 -11.10 15.71
CA ASN A 41 -0.49 -10.61 17.08
C ASN A 41 -0.67 -9.07 17.17
N ARG A 42 -0.73 -8.35 16.04
CA ARG A 42 -0.91 -6.90 16.03
C ARG A 42 -2.37 -6.54 16.31
N THR A 43 -2.56 -5.39 16.95
CA THR A 43 -3.91 -4.78 16.99
C THR A 43 -4.36 -4.43 15.57
N VAL A 44 -5.68 -4.37 15.36
CA VAL A 44 -6.27 -3.96 14.08
C VAL A 44 -5.70 -2.60 13.62
N MET A 45 -5.57 -1.64 14.55
CA MET A 45 -5.04 -0.31 14.24
C MET A 45 -3.58 -0.35 13.76
N GLN A 46 -2.71 -1.10 14.44
CA GLN A 46 -1.31 -1.25 14.05
C GLN A 46 -1.16 -1.93 12.68
N TYR A 47 -1.99 -2.93 12.40
CA TYR A 47 -2.05 -3.57 11.09
C TYR A 47 -2.49 -2.58 10.01
N VAL A 48 -3.59 -1.85 10.23
CA VAL A 48 -4.10 -0.86 9.26
C VAL A 48 -3.07 0.25 8.99
N GLN A 49 -2.40 0.78 10.01
CA GLN A 49 -1.34 1.77 9.82
C GLN A 49 -0.20 1.22 8.95
N THR A 50 0.23 -0.01 9.22
CA THR A 50 1.30 -0.67 8.44
C THR A 50 0.84 -0.94 7.01
N PHE A 51 -0.40 -1.36 6.83
CA PHE A 51 -1.02 -1.59 5.52
C PHE A 51 -1.02 -0.30 4.69
N ILE A 52 -1.49 0.81 5.24
CA ILE A 52 -1.49 2.12 4.57
C ILE A 52 -0.05 2.52 4.19
N GLN A 53 0.89 2.40 5.13
CA GLN A 53 2.29 2.75 4.90
C GLN A 53 2.96 1.92 3.80
N LEU A 54 2.63 0.63 3.70
CA LEU A 54 3.24 -0.26 2.71
C LEU A 54 2.51 -0.23 1.36
N SER A 55 1.21 0.08 1.34
CA SER A 55 0.40 0.16 0.12
C SER A 55 0.94 1.15 -0.92
N GLN A 56 1.63 2.20 -0.46
CA GLN A 56 2.24 3.21 -1.33
C GLN A 56 3.36 2.68 -2.25
N TYR A 57 3.92 1.51 -1.92
CA TYR A 57 4.98 0.83 -2.67
C TYR A 57 4.45 -0.22 -3.64
N SER A 58 3.16 -0.57 -3.50
CA SER A 58 2.47 -1.63 -4.22
C SER A 58 1.19 -1.13 -4.90
N PRO A 59 1.24 -0.07 -5.74
CA PRO A 59 0.05 0.50 -6.35
C PRO A 59 -0.71 -0.50 -7.25
N ARG A 60 -0.03 -1.51 -7.78
CA ARG A 60 -0.67 -2.61 -8.54
C ARG A 60 -1.40 -3.63 -7.66
N ASP A 61 -0.98 -3.81 -6.41
CA ASP A 61 -1.58 -4.79 -5.49
C ASP A 61 -2.81 -4.22 -4.74
N VAL A 62 -3.02 -2.90 -4.81
CA VAL A 62 -4.17 -2.17 -4.22
C VAL A 62 -4.77 -1.16 -5.21
N ALA A 63 -4.90 -1.59 -6.45
CA ALA A 63 -5.28 -0.73 -7.58
C ALA A 63 -6.67 -0.10 -7.42
N ASP A 64 -7.58 -0.77 -6.72
CA ASP A 64 -8.93 -0.29 -6.43
C ASP A 64 -9.39 -0.63 -5.00
N ASP A 65 -10.41 0.08 -4.53
CA ASP A 65 -10.95 -0.10 -3.17
C ASP A 65 -11.50 -1.52 -2.93
N PRO A 66 -12.14 -2.21 -3.91
CA PRO A 66 -12.50 -3.63 -3.77
C PRO A 66 -11.32 -4.56 -3.55
N SER A 67 -10.24 -4.41 -4.30
CA SER A 67 -9.01 -5.20 -4.15
C SER A 67 -8.35 -4.92 -2.81
N ARG A 68 -8.37 -3.67 -2.36
CA ARG A 68 -7.91 -3.28 -1.02
C ARG A 68 -8.75 -3.94 0.08
N ALA A 69 -10.07 -3.93 -0.05
CA ALA A 69 -10.98 -4.55 0.91
C ALA A 69 -10.84 -6.07 0.95
N ALA A 70 -10.77 -6.73 -0.21
CA ALA A 70 -10.54 -8.17 -0.32
C ALA A 70 -9.21 -8.58 0.35
N ARG A 71 -8.16 -7.78 0.14
CA ARG A 71 -6.85 -8.02 0.75
C ARG A 71 -6.86 -7.87 2.26
N LEU A 72 -7.48 -6.79 2.75
CA LEU A 72 -7.69 -6.59 4.18
C LEU A 72 -8.41 -7.79 4.80
N LEU A 73 -9.52 -8.24 4.20
CA LEU A 73 -10.30 -9.37 4.69
C LEU A 73 -9.49 -10.66 4.72
N GLN A 74 -8.68 -10.94 3.70
CA GLN A 74 -7.82 -12.13 3.66
C GLN A 74 -6.78 -12.16 4.79
N ASP A 75 -6.24 -10.98 5.16
CA ASP A 75 -5.13 -10.85 6.10
C ASP A 75 -5.59 -10.62 7.56
N PHE A 76 -6.88 -10.36 7.78
CA PHE A 76 -7.52 -10.28 9.10
C PHE A 76 -7.69 -11.65 9.75
N ASP A 77 -7.59 -11.70 11.08
CA ASP A 77 -7.86 -12.91 11.86
C ASP A 77 -9.29 -13.45 11.60
N PRO A 78 -9.49 -14.78 11.43
CA PRO A 78 -10.80 -15.37 11.16
C PRO A 78 -11.87 -15.03 12.21
N THR A 79 -11.46 -14.76 13.46
CA THR A 79 -12.38 -14.38 14.54
C THR A 79 -12.96 -12.98 14.32
N LEU A 80 -12.18 -12.05 13.75
CA LEU A 80 -12.66 -10.71 13.37
C LEU A 80 -13.53 -10.75 12.11
N GLN A 81 -13.22 -11.62 11.16
CA GLN A 81 -14.09 -11.87 9.98
C GLN A 81 -15.49 -12.35 10.42
N THR A 82 -15.54 -13.24 11.42
CA THR A 82 -16.80 -13.77 11.98
C THR A 82 -17.62 -12.69 12.71
N HIS A 83 -16.95 -11.76 13.39
CA HIS A 83 -17.63 -10.64 14.08
C HIS A 83 -18.17 -9.58 13.12
N LEU A 84 -17.52 -9.35 11.97
CA LEU A 84 -17.99 -8.44 10.93
C LEU A 84 -19.11 -9.05 10.08
N GLY A 85 -19.06 -10.35 9.81
CA GLY A 85 -20.10 -11.07 9.07
C GLY A 85 -21.43 -11.29 9.82
N ARG A 86 -21.45 -11.11 11.15
CA ARG A 86 -22.69 -11.19 11.97
C ARG A 86 -23.44 -9.86 12.12
N ARG A 87 -22.92 -8.76 11.55
CA ARG A 87 -23.52 -7.43 11.68
C ARG A 87 -24.17 -6.89 10.40
N TYR A 88 -24.30 -7.74 9.38
CA TYR A 88 -25.11 -7.49 8.20
C TYR A 88 -26.09 -8.64 8.00
#